data_AF-A0A7C1BBZ8-F1
#
_entry.id   AF-A0A7C1BBZ8-F1
#
_cell.length_a   1.000
_cell.length_b   1.000
_cell.length_c   1.000
_cell.angle_alpha   90.00
_cell.angle_beta   90.00
_cell.angle_gamma   90.00
#
_symmetry.space_group_name_H-M   'P 1'
#
loop_
_entity.id
_entity.type
_entity.pdbx_description
1 polymer ?
#
loop_
_entity_poly.entity_id
_entity_poly.type
_entity_poly.pdbx_seq_one_letter_code
_entity_poly.pdbx_strand_id
1 'polypeptide(L)'
;MAPADETTLASAYTAFSGALEPGRVEFLVGFEGEDFLSTGDPVEDLLGITSVHPMREDALEAYLRENGLSFDVVRKLISEGKLLELEYGGHLFYMRKLPTRKW
;
A
#
# COMPACT_ATOMS: atom_id res chain seq x y z
N MET A 1 15.85 1.46 10.15
CA MET A 1 15.86 0.02 10.50
C MET A 1 16.07 -0.76 9.20
N ALA A 2 16.91 -1.80 9.17
CA ALA A 2 17.05 -2.63 7.98
C ALA A 2 15.84 -3.57 7.83
N PRO A 3 15.46 -3.97 6.61
CA PRO A 3 14.47 -5.03 6.40
C PRO A 3 14.87 -6.32 7.12
N ALA A 4 13.88 -7.11 7.51
CA ALA A 4 14.11 -8.45 8.04
C ALA A 4 14.78 -9.35 6.98
N ASP A 5 15.64 -10.26 7.41
CA ASP A 5 16.21 -11.27 6.52
C ASP A 5 15.19 -12.35 6.13
N GLU A 6 15.54 -13.16 5.12
CA GLU A 6 14.69 -14.24 4.60
C GLU A 6 14.30 -15.26 5.66
N THR A 7 15.22 -15.56 6.60
CA THR A 7 14.97 -16.54 7.66
C THR A 7 13.92 -16.02 8.64
N THR A 8 13.98 -14.73 8.95
CA THR A 8 13.01 -14.03 9.80
C THR A 8 11.63 -13.97 9.12
N LEU A 9 11.58 -13.66 7.82
CA LEU A 9 10.35 -13.67 7.03
C LEU A 9 9.71 -15.07 6.98
N ALA A 10 10.50 -16.12 6.71
CA ALA A 10 10.02 -17.50 6.69
C ALA A 10 9.49 -17.93 8.07
N SER A 11 10.20 -17.57 9.14
CA SER A 11 9.78 -17.87 10.51
C SER A 11 8.45 -17.18 10.86
N ALA A 12 8.27 -15.92 10.45
CA ALA A 12 7.02 -15.20 10.62
C ALA A 12 5.88 -15.85 9.84
N TYR A 13 6.11 -16.20 8.57
CA TYR A 13 5.13 -16.89 7.72
C TYR A 13 4.65 -18.19 8.38
N THR A 14 5.58 -19.03 8.86
CA THR A 14 5.23 -20.28 9.56
C THR A 14 4.44 -20.03 10.84
N ALA A 15 4.86 -19.06 11.66
CA ALA A 15 4.17 -18.72 12.90
C ALA A 15 2.72 -18.27 12.65
N PHE A 16 2.51 -17.36 11.69
CA PHE A 16 1.18 -16.91 11.33
C PHE A 16 0.34 -18.01 10.68
N SER A 17 0.93 -18.84 9.82
CA SER A 17 0.23 -19.95 9.16
C SER A 17 -0.22 -21.02 10.15
N GLY A 18 0.52 -21.22 11.24
CA GLY A 18 0.12 -22.12 12.33
C GLY A 18 -0.96 -21.54 13.25
N ALA A 19 -1.11 -20.22 13.31
CA ALA A 19 -2.06 -19.53 14.18
C ALA A 19 -3.39 -19.18 13.49
N LEU A 20 -3.41 -19.09 12.17
CA LEU A 20 -4.56 -18.66 11.37
C LEU A 20 -5.12 -19.81 10.54
N GLU A 21 -6.35 -19.64 10.04
CA GLU A 21 -6.98 -20.63 9.15
C GLU A 21 -6.16 -20.84 7.86
N PRO A 22 -6.22 -22.03 7.24
CA PRO A 22 -5.54 -22.27 5.97
C PRO A 22 -5.88 -21.23 4.91
N GLY A 23 -4.86 -20.71 4.22
CA GLY A 23 -5.02 -19.70 3.16
C GLY A 23 -5.16 -18.26 3.68
N ARG A 24 -4.98 -18.00 4.98
CA ARG A 24 -5.00 -16.65 5.56
C ARG A 24 -3.65 -15.94 5.57
N VAL A 25 -2.59 -16.59 5.11
CA VAL A 25 -1.22 -16.07 5.15
C VAL A 25 -0.55 -16.28 3.79
N GLU A 26 -0.05 -15.19 3.21
CA GLU A 26 0.66 -15.17 1.93
C GLU A 26 1.79 -14.14 1.94
N PHE A 27 2.74 -14.29 1.02
CA PHE A 27 3.77 -13.29 0.78
C PHE A 27 3.28 -12.25 -0.24
N LEU A 28 3.52 -10.96 0.05
CA LEU A 28 3.23 -9.85 -0.87
C LEU A 28 4.29 -9.66 -1.96
N VAL A 29 5.16 -10.66 -2.20
CA VAL A 29 6.15 -10.66 -3.29
C VAL A 29 5.72 -11.54 -4.48
N GLY A 30 4.49 -12.05 -4.45
CA GLY A 30 3.90 -12.80 -5.56
C GLY A 30 3.59 -11.91 -6.76
N PHE A 31 3.42 -12.52 -7.93
CA PHE A 31 2.96 -11.81 -9.13
C PHE A 31 1.47 -11.45 -8.97
N GLU A 32 1.17 -10.16 -8.97
CA GLU A 32 -0.18 -9.64 -8.70
C GLU A 32 -1.10 -9.61 -9.95
N GLY A 33 -0.65 -10.13 -11.11
CA GLY A 33 -1.45 -10.14 -12.34
C GLY A 33 -1.35 -8.84 -13.17
N GLU A 34 -2.22 -8.69 -14.17
CA GLU A 34 -2.30 -7.49 -15.03
C GLU A 34 -3.15 -6.36 -14.43
N ASP A 35 -3.58 -6.48 -13.17
CA ASP A 35 -4.40 -5.48 -12.46
C ASP A 35 -3.67 -4.14 -12.18
N PHE A 36 -2.39 -4.04 -12.56
CA PHE A 36 -1.60 -2.80 -12.57
C PHE A 36 -1.48 -2.14 -13.96
N LEU A 37 -2.25 -2.60 -14.94
CA LEU A 37 -2.42 -1.84 -16.17
C LEU A 37 -3.15 -0.53 -15.83
N SER A 38 -2.56 0.59 -16.22
CA SER A 38 -3.19 1.91 -16.03
C SER A 38 -4.62 1.90 -16.56
N THR A 39 -5.56 2.27 -15.70
CA THR A 39 -6.99 2.44 -16.05
C THR A 39 -7.20 3.66 -16.96
N GLY A 40 -6.17 4.49 -17.15
CA GLY A 40 -6.25 5.78 -17.82
C GLY A 40 -6.75 6.91 -16.91
N ASP A 41 -7.17 6.60 -15.67
CA ASP A 41 -7.45 7.58 -14.63
C ASP A 41 -6.38 7.50 -13.51
N PRO A 42 -5.48 8.48 -13.43
CA PRO A 42 -4.41 8.48 -12.43
C PRO A 42 -4.89 8.46 -10.97
N VAL A 43 -6.13 8.89 -10.69
CA VAL A 43 -6.67 8.84 -9.33
C VAL A 43 -7.10 7.42 -8.97
N GLU A 44 -7.76 6.72 -9.89
CA GLU A 44 -8.14 5.32 -9.71
C GLU A 44 -6.90 4.42 -9.66
N ASP A 45 -5.90 4.68 -10.52
CA ASP A 45 -4.61 3.99 -10.50
C ASP A 45 -3.89 4.18 -9.16
N LEU A 46 -3.83 5.41 -8.64
CA LEU A 46 -3.27 5.69 -7.31
C LEU A 46 -3.99 4.88 -6.22
N LEU A 47 -5.33 4.83 -6.24
CA LEU A 47 -6.12 4.06 -5.27
C LEU A 47 -5.95 2.54 -5.45
N GLY A 48 -5.72 2.07 -6.68
CA GLY A 48 -5.37 0.68 -6.98
C GLY A 48 -4.03 0.30 -6.37
N ILE A 49 -2.97 1.05 -6.70
CA ILE A 49 -1.62 0.83 -6.18
C ILE A 49 -1.61 0.87 -4.65
N THR A 50 -2.23 1.90 -4.07
CA THR A 50 -2.24 2.09 -2.60
C THR A 50 -3.15 1.12 -1.86
N SER A 51 -3.96 0.33 -2.57
CA SER A 51 -4.77 -0.74 -1.97
C SER A 51 -3.96 -1.98 -1.58
N VAL A 52 -2.87 -2.23 -2.31
CA VAL A 52 -1.96 -3.35 -2.05
C VAL A 52 -0.70 -2.90 -1.30
N HIS A 53 -0.20 -1.69 -1.58
CA HIS A 53 1.10 -1.23 -1.11
C HIS A 53 1.04 0.24 -0.68
N PRO A 54 1.42 0.57 0.58
CA PRO A 54 1.60 1.97 0.98
C PRO A 54 2.66 2.65 0.10
N MET A 55 2.31 3.79 -0.50
CA MET A 55 3.22 4.58 -1.33
C MET A 55 3.96 5.60 -0.46
N ARG A 56 5.29 5.61 -0.48
CA ARG A 56 6.09 6.62 0.23
C ARG A 56 5.88 8.00 -0.39
N GLU A 57 5.99 9.06 0.41
CA GLU A 57 5.73 10.44 -0.02
C GLU A 57 6.49 10.87 -1.28
N ASP A 58 7.79 10.59 -1.37
CA ASP A 58 8.61 10.91 -2.54
C ASP A 58 8.16 10.18 -3.81
N ALA A 59 7.75 8.91 -3.69
CA ALA A 59 7.18 8.14 -4.78
C ALA A 59 5.80 8.67 -5.21
N LEU A 60 4.99 9.10 -4.24
CA LEU A 60 3.69 9.73 -4.50
C LEU A 60 3.86 11.07 -5.22
N GLU A 61 4.77 11.93 -4.78
CA GLU A 61 5.05 13.20 -5.45
C GLU A 61 5.52 13.00 -6.90
N ALA A 62 6.39 12.01 -7.12
CA ALA A 62 6.84 11.65 -8.47
C ALA A 62 5.66 11.17 -9.35
N TYR A 63 4.83 10.27 -8.82
CA TYR A 63 3.63 9.77 -9.49
C TYR A 63 2.66 10.90 -9.87
N LEU A 64 2.37 11.81 -8.94
CA LEU A 64 1.48 12.95 -9.20
C LEU A 64 2.04 13.85 -10.30
N ARG A 65 3.34 14.15 -10.26
CA ARG A 65 4.00 14.98 -11.27
C ARG A 65 3.95 14.34 -12.66
N GLU A 66 4.22 13.05 -12.78
CA GLU A 66 4.18 12.31 -14.04
C GLU A 66 2.76 12.29 -14.65
N ASN A 67 1.74 12.32 -13.79
CA ASN A 67 0.34 12.33 -14.20
C ASN A 67 -0.30 13.74 -14.23
N GLY A 68 0.49 14.80 -14.03
CA GLY A 68 0.00 16.19 -14.05
C GLY A 68 -0.99 16.53 -12.93
N LEU A 69 -0.95 15.81 -11.82
CA LEU A 69 -1.82 16.01 -10.66
C LEU A 69 -1.18 16.91 -9.59
N SER A 70 -2.01 17.66 -8.88
CA SER A 70 -1.63 18.39 -7.66
C SER A 70 -1.76 17.50 -6.42
N PHE A 71 -0.96 17.79 -5.40
CA PHE A 71 -1.11 17.19 -4.07
C PHE A 71 -2.49 17.48 -3.42
N ASP A 72 -3.24 18.47 -3.92
CA ASP A 72 -4.64 18.69 -3.52
C ASP A 72 -5.53 17.46 -3.71
N VAL A 73 -5.24 16.63 -4.72
CA VAL A 73 -5.94 15.37 -4.97
C VAL A 73 -5.76 14.44 -3.77
N VAL A 74 -4.53 14.29 -3.26
CA VAL A 74 -4.22 13.46 -2.10
C VAL A 74 -4.92 13.98 -0.86
N ARG A 75 -4.86 15.30 -0.60
CA ARG A 75 -5.58 15.94 0.52
C ARG A 75 -7.07 15.65 0.47
N LYS A 76 -7.68 15.75 -0.71
CA LYS A 76 -9.09 15.44 -0.92
C LYS A 76 -9.39 13.96 -0.62
N LEU A 77 -8.59 13.04 -1.15
CA LEU A 77 -8.76 11.60 -0.90
C LEU A 77 -8.62 11.23 0.59
N ILE A 78 -7.72 11.89 1.33
CA ILE A 78 -7.60 11.73 2.78
C ILE A 78 -8.85 12.26 3.48
N SER A 79 -9.34 13.45 3.11
CA SER A 79 -10.57 14.02 3.69
C SER A 79 -11.82 13.17 3.42
N GLU A 80 -11.88 12.51 2.27
CA GLU A 80 -12.94 11.57 1.90
C GLU A 80 -12.77 10.20 2.59
N GLY A 81 -11.68 9.99 3.33
CA GLY A 81 -11.36 8.74 3.99
C GLY A 81 -11.00 7.60 3.05
N LYS A 82 -10.61 7.91 1.81
CA LYS A 82 -10.16 6.93 0.80
C LYS A 82 -8.68 6.59 0.96
N LEU A 83 -7.86 7.57 1.34
CA LEU A 83 -6.45 7.40 1.70
C LEU A 83 -6.23 7.65 3.19
N LEU A 84 -5.17 7.04 3.72
CA LEU A 84 -4.63 7.25 5.05
C LEU A 84 -3.17 7.67 4.90
N GLU A 85 -2.74 8.63 5.71
CA GLU A 85 -1.34 8.99 5.90
C GLU A 85 -0.81 8.24 7.13
N LEU A 86 0.40 7.69 7.02
CA LEU A 86 1.07 6.91 8.05
C LEU A 86 2.54 7.33 8.15
N GLU A 87 3.04 7.49 9.37
CA GLU A 87 4.46 7.68 9.61
C GLU A 87 5.12 6.37 10.00
N TYR A 88 6.19 5.98 9.30
CA TYR A 88 6.99 4.82 9.64
C TYR A 88 8.47 5.08 9.36
N GLY A 89 9.31 4.92 10.39
CA GLY A 89 10.76 5.08 10.25
C GLY A 89 11.21 6.48 9.82
N GLY A 90 10.46 7.53 10.17
CA GLY A 90 10.74 8.91 9.79
C GLY A 90 10.32 9.27 8.36
N HIS A 91 9.54 8.42 7.70
CA HIS A 91 8.99 8.65 6.38
C HIS A 91 7.46 8.58 6.41
N LEU A 92 6.82 9.40 5.56
CA LEU A 92 5.37 9.36 5.34
C LEU A 92 5.03 8.35 4.23
N PHE A 93 3.95 7.62 4.47
CA PHE A 93 3.38 6.64 3.56
C PHE A 93 1.88 6.87 3.42
N TYR A 94 1.36 6.62 2.22
CA TYR A 94 -0.04 6.80 1.87
C TYR A 94 -0.61 5.45 1.45
N MET A 95 -1.65 5.00 2.14
CA MET A 95 -2.31 3.72 1.84
C MET A 95 -3.82 3.89 1.70
N ARG A 96 -4.48 3.06 0.90
CA ARG A 96 -5.93 3.05 0.82
C ARG A 96 -6.52 2.58 2.14
N LYS A 97 -7.60 3.24 2.58
CA LYS A 97 -8.32 2.82 3.79
C LYS A 97 -8.97 1.45 3.57
N LEU A 98 -8.53 0.45 4.34
CA LEU A 98 -9.11 -0.89 4.29
C LEU A 98 -10.48 -0.93 4.99
N PRO A 99 -11.50 -1.60 4.41
CA PRO A 99 -12.86 -1.64 4.96
C PRO A 99 -12.98 -2.32 6.33
N THR A 100 -11.98 -3.12 6.75
CA THR A 100 -12.00 -3.88 8.01
C THR A 100 -11.39 -3.14 9.21
N ARG A 101 -10.80 -1.95 9.04
CA ARG A 101 -10.29 -1.13 10.15
C ARG A 101 -11.43 -0.34 10.80
N LYS A 102 -12.19 -0.98 11.69
CA LYS A 102 -13.00 -0.27 12.71
C LYS A 102 -12.03 0.27 13.76
N TRP A 103 -12.10 1.58 14.01
CA TRP A 103 -11.34 2.28 15.04
C TRP A 103 -12.05 2.11 16.38
#